data_AF-A0A5B8XWM8-F1
#
_entry.id   AF-A0A5B8XWM8-F1
#
_cell.length_a   1.000
_cell.length_b   1.000
_cell.length_c   1.000
_cell.angle_alpha   90.00
_cell.angle_beta   90.00
_cell.angle_gamma   90.00
#
_symmetry.space_group_name_H-M   'P 1'
#
loop_
_entity.id
_entity.type
_entity.pdbx_description
1 polymer ?
#
loop_
_entity_poly.entity_id
_entity_poly.type
_entity_poly.pdbx_seq_one_letter_code
_entity_poly.pdbx_strand_id
1 'polypeptide(L)'
;MPRKWSENIGFFGFLSAVFTLIVWVGNDYWIEVFEDDEPSVSAGKVSNGGLVNGKRLPSSGPNFQTYSRLGSLIGRTCVHHAVRDTIVDSYSEVFQVNPEWRFVYGETGWCTGGPFEPHKTHQNGLSVDFMIPIRDNGVSTPLPTWPWNKWGYNLVFSDSGKLNDWVIDFDALVAHLHALDKAAKEHGLKIEKVILEPPLHDEVFKAKDGKKLKRLPWMEKAAWVRHDNHYHVDFKVVD
;
A
#
# COMPACT_ATOMS: atom_id res chain seq x y z
N MET A 1 20.07 -47.82 -17.38
CA MET A 1 18.79 -47.08 -17.27
C MET A 1 19.01 -45.73 -16.58
N PRO A 2 19.12 -44.60 -17.31
CA PRO A 2 19.23 -43.27 -16.70
C PRO A 2 18.15 -42.26 -17.17
N ARG A 3 16.97 -42.71 -17.61
CA ARG A 3 15.98 -41.84 -18.27
C ARG A 3 15.04 -41.07 -17.30
N LYS A 4 14.92 -41.52 -16.03
CA LYS A 4 13.99 -40.91 -15.05
C LYS A 4 14.47 -39.59 -14.44
N TRP A 5 15.77 -39.30 -14.44
CA TRP A 5 16.29 -38.09 -13.77
C TRP A 5 16.14 -36.82 -14.62
N SER A 6 16.33 -36.89 -15.94
CA SER A 6 16.19 -35.75 -16.84
C SER A 6 14.73 -35.29 -17.03
N GLU A 7 13.77 -36.21 -17.01
CA GLU A 7 12.33 -35.91 -17.11
C GLU A 7 11.82 -35.20 -15.85
N ASN A 8 12.29 -35.59 -14.67
CA ASN A 8 11.96 -34.92 -13.42
C ASN A 8 12.55 -33.50 -13.35
N ILE A 9 13.78 -33.29 -13.82
CA ILE A 9 14.40 -31.95 -13.87
C ILE A 9 13.62 -31.03 -14.82
N GLY A 10 13.17 -31.54 -15.97
CA GLY A 10 12.32 -30.78 -16.90
C GLY A 10 10.97 -30.40 -16.30
N PHE A 11 10.34 -31.33 -15.57
CA PHE A 11 9.05 -31.09 -14.91
C PHE A 11 9.16 -30.09 -13.75
N PHE A 12 10.16 -30.22 -12.88
CA PHE A 12 10.39 -29.26 -11.78
C PHE A 12 10.81 -27.88 -12.31
N GLY A 13 11.61 -27.83 -13.38
CA GLY A 13 11.96 -26.58 -14.06
C GLY A 13 10.72 -25.87 -14.63
N PHE A 14 9.83 -26.64 -15.27
CA PHE A 14 8.56 -26.11 -15.78
C PHE A 14 7.65 -25.60 -14.67
N LEU A 15 7.43 -26.36 -13.59
CA LEU A 15 6.61 -25.91 -12.45
C LEU A 15 7.18 -24.65 -11.78
N SER A 16 8.51 -24.57 -11.63
CA SER A 16 9.18 -23.38 -11.10
C SER A 16 8.99 -22.16 -12.01
N ALA A 17 9.08 -22.35 -13.33
CA ALA A 17 8.85 -21.27 -14.30
C ALA A 17 7.38 -20.80 -14.28
N VAL A 18 6.42 -21.72 -14.21
CA VAL A 18 4.99 -21.41 -14.09
C VAL A 18 4.69 -20.68 -12.77
N PHE A 19 5.21 -21.16 -11.65
CA PHE A 19 5.04 -20.50 -10.35
C PHE A 19 5.64 -19.09 -10.36
N THR A 20 6.85 -18.94 -10.92
CA THR A 20 7.51 -17.64 -11.06
C THR A 20 6.68 -16.70 -11.93
N LEU A 21 6.13 -17.20 -13.04
CA LEU A 21 5.25 -16.42 -13.92
C LEU A 21 3.98 -15.99 -13.20
N ILE A 22 3.32 -16.88 -12.45
CA ILE A 22 2.11 -16.55 -11.66
C ILE A 22 2.41 -15.47 -10.63
N VAL A 23 3.53 -15.58 -9.91
CA VAL A 23 3.96 -14.55 -8.94
C VAL A 23 4.32 -13.25 -9.66
N TRP A 24 4.93 -13.33 -10.84
CA TRP A 24 5.36 -12.15 -11.59
C TRP A 24 4.17 -11.41 -12.20
N VAL A 25 3.22 -12.11 -12.81
CA VAL A 25 1.96 -11.52 -13.30
C VAL A 25 1.10 -11.05 -12.12
N GLY A 26 1.24 -11.69 -10.96
CA GLY A 26 0.74 -11.19 -9.69
C GLY A 26 -0.79 -11.08 -9.64
N ASN A 27 -1.25 -10.01 -9.02
CA ASN A 27 -2.67 -9.73 -8.81
C ASN A 27 -3.40 -9.34 -10.11
N ASP A 28 -2.67 -8.88 -11.12
CA ASP A 28 -3.25 -8.21 -12.30
C ASP A 28 -4.04 -9.20 -13.16
N TYR A 29 -3.55 -10.44 -13.29
CA TYR A 29 -4.31 -11.52 -13.92
C TYR A 29 -5.54 -11.96 -13.13
N TRP A 30 -5.48 -11.94 -11.80
CA TRP A 30 -6.65 -12.27 -10.98
C TRP A 30 -7.75 -11.22 -11.10
N ILE A 31 -7.36 -9.95 -11.20
CA ILE A 31 -8.28 -8.85 -11.47
C ILE A 31 -9.00 -9.09 -12.79
N GLU A 32 -8.26 -9.35 -13.87
CA GLU A 32 -8.86 -9.54 -15.20
C GLU A 32 -9.77 -10.78 -15.31
N VAL A 33 -9.46 -11.87 -14.61
CA VAL A 33 -10.13 -13.16 -14.83
C VAL A 33 -11.24 -13.44 -13.81
N PHE A 34 -11.12 -12.95 -12.57
CA PHE A 34 -11.99 -13.39 -11.48
C PHE A 34 -12.66 -12.25 -10.69
N GLU A 35 -12.24 -11.01 -10.88
CA GLU A 35 -12.90 -9.88 -10.22
C GLU A 35 -14.16 -9.51 -10.99
N ASP A 36 -15.31 -9.57 -10.32
CA ASP A 36 -16.58 -9.09 -10.86
C ASP A 36 -16.68 -7.56 -10.75
N ASP A 37 -17.73 -6.98 -11.35
CA ASP A 37 -18.03 -5.55 -11.27
C ASP A 37 -18.99 -5.20 -10.12
N GLU A 38 -19.34 -6.16 -9.26
CA GLU A 38 -20.29 -5.92 -8.18
C GLU A 38 -19.73 -4.89 -7.19
N PRO A 39 -20.51 -3.89 -6.77
CA PRO A 39 -20.08 -2.93 -5.77
C PRO A 39 -19.66 -3.62 -4.47
N SER A 40 -18.52 -3.19 -3.91
CA SER A 40 -18.11 -3.62 -2.58
C SER A 40 -19.06 -3.08 -1.50
N VAL A 41 -19.19 -3.83 -0.42
CA VAL A 41 -19.90 -3.39 0.79
C VAL A 41 -18.98 -3.58 1.99
N SER A 42 -18.59 -2.47 2.62
CA SER A 42 -17.87 -2.47 3.89
C SER A 42 -18.86 -2.52 5.05
N ALA A 43 -18.64 -3.43 6.00
CA ALA A 43 -19.47 -3.55 7.19
C ALA A 43 -18.63 -3.43 8.47
N GLY A 44 -19.21 -2.83 9.51
CA GLY A 44 -18.57 -2.69 10.82
C GLY A 44 -17.39 -1.71 10.84
N LYS A 45 -16.52 -1.87 11.83
CA LYS A 45 -15.36 -0.98 12.05
C LYS A 45 -14.12 -1.55 11.36
N VAL A 46 -13.12 -0.71 11.11
CA VAL A 46 -11.81 -1.14 10.57
C VAL A 46 -11.14 -2.23 11.42
N SER A 47 -11.45 -2.32 12.73
CA SER A 47 -10.91 -3.31 13.68
C SER A 47 -11.86 -4.44 14.07
N ASN A 48 -13.10 -4.43 13.56
CA ASN A 48 -14.09 -5.48 13.78
C ASN A 48 -15.15 -5.34 12.71
N GLY A 49 -14.86 -5.87 11.53
CA GLY A 49 -15.64 -5.61 10.33
C GLY A 49 -15.49 -6.71 9.29
N GLY A 50 -16.10 -6.47 8.14
CA GLY A 50 -16.06 -7.38 6.99
C GLY A 50 -16.17 -6.61 5.68
N LEU A 51 -15.85 -7.29 4.60
CA LEU A 51 -15.90 -6.75 3.25
C LEU A 51 -16.56 -7.76 2.34
N VAL A 52 -17.58 -7.32 1.61
CA VAL A 52 -18.20 -8.10 0.54
C VAL A 52 -17.74 -7.52 -0.80
N ASN A 53 -17.48 -8.38 -1.78
CA ASN A 53 -16.99 -8.02 -3.11
C ASN A 53 -15.75 -7.09 -3.05
N GLY A 54 -14.80 -7.41 -2.18
CA GLY A 54 -13.56 -6.66 -2.05
C GLY A 54 -12.75 -6.73 -3.35
N LYS A 55 -12.16 -5.60 -3.72
CA LYS A 55 -11.40 -5.43 -4.96
C LYS A 55 -9.92 -5.46 -4.70
N ARG A 56 -9.18 -6.10 -5.58
CA ARG A 56 -7.73 -6.23 -5.54
C ARG A 56 -7.08 -4.95 -6.03
N LEU A 57 -6.01 -4.52 -5.34
CA LEU A 57 -5.13 -3.48 -5.87
C LEU A 57 -4.23 -4.04 -6.98
N PRO A 58 -4.04 -3.28 -8.09
CA PRO A 58 -3.06 -3.63 -9.12
C PRO A 58 -1.65 -3.73 -8.53
N SER A 59 -0.89 -4.74 -8.95
CA SER A 59 0.44 -5.03 -8.38
C SER A 59 1.47 -3.96 -8.70
N SER A 60 1.26 -3.20 -9.77
CA SER A 60 2.13 -2.08 -10.18
C SER A 60 1.41 -1.13 -11.13
N GLY A 61 1.89 0.10 -11.18
CA GLY A 61 1.55 1.11 -12.19
C GLY A 61 2.78 1.94 -12.57
N PRO A 62 2.59 3.08 -13.26
CA PRO A 62 3.70 3.89 -13.77
C PRO A 62 4.70 4.38 -12.71
N ASN A 63 4.22 4.63 -11.49
CA ASN A 63 5.02 5.19 -10.38
C ASN A 63 4.83 4.45 -9.05
N PHE A 64 4.10 3.35 -9.01
CA PHE A 64 3.85 2.60 -7.78
C PHE A 64 3.98 1.09 -7.98
N GLN A 65 4.24 0.38 -6.88
CA GLN A 65 4.23 -1.08 -6.84
C GLN A 65 3.70 -1.59 -5.49
N THR A 66 3.25 -2.85 -5.46
CA THR A 66 2.94 -3.56 -4.23
C THR A 66 4.19 -3.83 -3.40
N TYR A 67 4.06 -3.83 -2.07
CA TYR A 67 5.10 -4.27 -1.14
C TYR A 67 5.52 -5.74 -1.37
N SER A 68 4.62 -6.58 -1.86
CA SER A 68 4.85 -8.01 -2.05
C SER A 68 3.93 -8.57 -3.12
N ARG A 69 4.48 -8.96 -4.28
CA ARG A 69 3.70 -9.61 -5.34
C ARG A 69 3.03 -10.90 -4.84
N LEU A 70 3.71 -11.66 -3.99
CA LEU A 70 3.13 -12.85 -3.36
C LEU A 70 2.02 -12.49 -2.35
N GLY A 71 2.21 -11.44 -1.55
CA GLY A 71 1.19 -10.95 -0.62
C GLY A 71 -0.07 -10.51 -1.34
N SER A 72 0.08 -9.76 -2.43
CA SER A 72 -1.02 -9.37 -3.31
C SER A 72 -1.71 -10.59 -3.93
N LEU A 73 -0.93 -11.53 -4.48
CA LEU A 73 -1.45 -12.76 -5.08
C LEU A 73 -2.37 -13.53 -4.12
N ILE A 74 -1.96 -13.72 -2.87
CA ILE A 74 -2.77 -14.44 -1.88
C ILE A 74 -3.92 -13.59 -1.28
N GLY A 75 -4.08 -12.33 -1.72
CA GLY A 75 -5.21 -11.47 -1.37
C GLY A 75 -5.03 -10.62 -0.13
N ARG A 76 -3.79 -10.28 0.26
CA ARG A 76 -3.51 -9.36 1.38
C ARG A 76 -3.65 -7.88 1.02
N THR A 77 -3.96 -7.58 -0.24
CA THR A 77 -4.06 -6.22 -0.78
C THR A 77 -5.42 -5.98 -1.44
N CYS A 78 -6.51 -6.41 -0.77
CA CYS A 78 -7.86 -6.12 -1.19
C CYS A 78 -8.47 -4.98 -0.35
N VAL A 79 -9.31 -4.17 -0.97
CA VAL A 79 -9.96 -2.99 -0.39
C VAL A 79 -11.39 -2.85 -0.93
N HIS A 80 -12.16 -1.92 -0.38
CA HIS A 80 -13.42 -1.48 -0.97
C HIS A 80 -13.17 -0.84 -2.36
N HIS A 81 -14.05 -1.06 -3.34
CA HIS A 81 -13.88 -0.55 -4.71
C HIS A 81 -13.55 0.95 -4.77
N ALA A 82 -14.31 1.80 -4.07
CA ALA A 82 -14.02 3.24 -4.02
C ALA A 82 -12.62 3.57 -3.46
N VAL A 83 -12.09 2.75 -2.54
CA VAL A 83 -10.74 2.92 -2.00
C VAL A 83 -9.69 2.51 -3.03
N ARG A 84 -9.91 1.41 -3.77
CA ARG A 84 -9.05 1.02 -4.91
C ARG A 84 -8.94 2.15 -5.92
N ASP A 85 -10.08 2.69 -6.33
CA ASP A 85 -10.14 3.74 -7.36
C ASP A 85 -9.47 5.03 -6.87
N THR A 86 -9.71 5.40 -5.60
CA THR A 86 -9.02 6.52 -4.93
C THR A 86 -7.49 6.38 -4.95
N ILE A 87 -6.95 5.18 -4.70
CA ILE A 87 -5.50 4.94 -4.68
C ILE A 87 -4.91 5.00 -6.08
N VAL A 88 -5.57 4.39 -7.07
CA VAL A 88 -5.09 4.38 -8.45
C VAL A 88 -5.09 5.80 -9.02
N ASP A 89 -6.14 6.56 -8.77
CA ASP A 89 -6.25 7.95 -9.23
C ASP A 89 -5.28 8.88 -8.50
N SER A 90 -5.02 8.67 -7.20
CA SER A 90 -4.02 9.45 -6.47
C SER A 90 -2.61 9.25 -7.05
N TYR A 91 -2.23 8.03 -7.40
CA TYR A 91 -0.96 7.76 -8.04
C TYR A 91 -0.87 8.34 -9.45
N SER A 92 -1.96 8.26 -10.23
CA SER A 92 -2.06 8.88 -11.55
C SER A 92 -1.86 10.40 -11.47
N GLU A 93 -2.55 11.08 -10.55
CA GLU A 93 -2.40 12.53 -10.35
C GLU A 93 -0.98 12.91 -9.97
N VAL A 94 -0.39 12.18 -9.02
CA VAL A 94 0.99 12.43 -8.59
C VAL A 94 1.99 12.21 -9.73
N PHE A 95 1.76 11.21 -10.59
CA PHE A 95 2.61 10.95 -11.76
C PHE A 95 2.60 12.12 -12.75
N GLN A 96 1.44 12.78 -12.95
CA GLN A 96 1.35 13.97 -13.80
C GLN A 96 2.12 15.16 -13.23
N VAL A 97 2.22 15.26 -11.90
CA VAL A 97 2.96 16.33 -11.21
C VAL A 97 4.47 16.06 -11.25
N ASN A 98 4.88 14.82 -10.96
CA ASN A 98 6.29 14.43 -10.98
C ASN A 98 6.42 12.93 -11.33
N PRO A 99 6.82 12.60 -12.57
CA PRO A 99 6.94 11.22 -13.02
C PRO A 99 8.13 10.48 -12.42
N GLU A 100 9.02 11.14 -11.68
CA GLU A 100 10.18 10.50 -11.03
C GLU A 100 9.87 9.95 -9.64
N TRP A 101 8.78 10.40 -8.99
CA TRP A 101 8.43 9.86 -7.68
C TRP A 101 8.06 8.39 -7.75
N ARG A 102 8.51 7.62 -6.76
CA ARG A 102 8.28 6.18 -6.67
C ARG A 102 7.60 5.84 -5.34
N PHE A 103 6.52 5.07 -5.43
CA PHE A 103 5.71 4.70 -4.29
C PHE A 103 5.62 3.19 -4.13
N VAL A 104 5.39 2.77 -2.89
CA VAL A 104 5.05 1.39 -2.56
C VAL A 104 3.84 1.42 -1.64
N TYR A 105 2.78 0.69 -1.99
CA TYR A 105 1.68 0.47 -1.05
C TYR A 105 1.92 -0.85 -0.28
N GLY A 106 1.52 -0.84 0.99
CA GLY A 106 1.69 -1.94 1.94
C GLY A 106 0.49 -2.89 1.98
N GLU A 107 0.25 -3.43 3.16
CA GLU A 107 -0.91 -4.30 3.40
C GLU A 107 -2.21 -3.50 3.50
N THR A 108 -3.34 -4.13 3.14
CA THR A 108 -4.67 -3.50 3.19
C THR A 108 -5.77 -4.38 3.81
N GLY A 109 -5.77 -5.69 3.54
CA GLY A 109 -6.82 -6.58 4.02
C GLY A 109 -7.19 -7.69 3.05
N TRP A 110 -8.04 -8.61 3.54
CA TRP A 110 -8.59 -9.70 2.75
C TRP A 110 -9.74 -9.23 1.86
N CYS A 111 -9.92 -9.90 0.71
CA CYS A 111 -11.04 -9.62 -0.21
C CYS A 111 -12.42 -9.87 0.42
N THR A 112 -12.48 -10.69 1.47
CA THR A 112 -13.68 -10.93 2.28
C THR A 112 -13.70 -10.12 3.59
N GLY A 113 -12.65 -9.33 3.85
CA GLY A 113 -12.45 -8.65 5.12
C GLY A 113 -12.24 -9.60 6.30
N GLY A 114 -12.60 -9.15 7.51
CA GLY A 114 -12.43 -9.89 8.75
C GLY A 114 -11.01 -9.77 9.34
N PRO A 115 -10.71 -10.52 10.41
CA PRO A 115 -9.42 -10.46 11.10
C PRO A 115 -8.21 -10.63 10.18
N PHE A 116 -7.24 -9.72 10.28
CA PHE A 116 -6.11 -9.62 9.35
C PHE A 116 -4.77 -9.58 10.10
N GLU A 117 -4.31 -10.71 10.63
CA GLU A 117 -3.03 -10.74 11.36
C GLU A 117 -1.83 -10.36 10.46
N PRO A 118 -0.81 -9.66 11.02
CA PRO A 118 -0.67 -9.27 12.43
C PRO A 118 -1.42 -7.98 12.83
N HIS A 119 -2.16 -7.37 11.89
CA HIS A 119 -2.86 -6.12 12.11
C HIS A 119 -4.10 -6.30 12.99
N LYS A 120 -4.43 -5.23 13.72
CA LYS A 120 -5.67 -5.15 14.50
C LYS A 120 -6.78 -4.39 13.76
N THR A 121 -6.44 -3.70 12.67
CA THR A 121 -7.36 -3.01 11.75
C THR A 121 -7.47 -3.77 10.42
N HIS A 122 -7.71 -3.10 9.29
CA HIS A 122 -7.72 -3.69 7.95
C HIS A 122 -8.85 -4.72 7.67
N GLN A 123 -9.91 -4.71 8.49
CA GLN A 123 -10.93 -5.76 8.42
C GLN A 123 -12.11 -5.46 7.48
N ASN A 124 -12.36 -4.20 7.11
CA ASN A 124 -13.53 -3.82 6.33
C ASN A 124 -13.20 -3.20 4.97
N GLY A 125 -11.94 -3.30 4.52
CA GLY A 125 -11.51 -2.76 3.23
C GLY A 125 -11.35 -1.23 3.16
N LEU A 126 -11.40 -0.54 4.30
CA LEU A 126 -11.27 0.92 4.38
C LEU A 126 -9.96 1.39 5.03
N SER A 127 -8.98 0.49 5.20
CA SER A 127 -7.67 0.82 5.75
C SER A 127 -6.57 0.43 4.76
N VAL A 128 -5.53 1.25 4.67
CA VAL A 128 -4.43 1.06 3.71
C VAL A 128 -3.13 1.50 4.36
N ASP A 129 -2.12 0.63 4.30
CA ASP A 129 -0.76 1.04 4.59
C ASP A 129 -0.09 1.52 3.30
N PHE A 130 0.67 2.61 3.41
CA PHE A 130 1.53 3.10 2.35
C PHE A 130 2.94 3.19 2.88
N MET A 131 3.90 2.57 2.20
CA MET A 131 5.29 2.67 2.60
C MET A 131 5.76 4.12 2.44
N ILE A 132 6.62 4.55 3.34
CA ILE A 132 7.20 5.87 3.30
C ILE A 132 8.04 6.03 2.01
N PRO A 133 7.77 7.04 1.18
CA PRO A 133 8.61 7.32 0.03
C PRO A 133 9.98 7.83 0.51
N ILE A 134 11.05 7.36 -0.12
CA ILE A 134 12.41 7.72 0.25
C ILE A 134 13.18 8.31 -0.92
N ARG A 135 14.23 9.05 -0.57
CA ARG A 135 15.33 9.38 -1.47
C ARG A 135 16.57 8.63 -1.03
N ASP A 136 17.19 7.97 -2.00
CA ASP A 136 18.53 7.39 -1.89
C ASP A 136 19.48 8.28 -2.69
N ASN A 137 20.43 8.93 -2.01
CA ASN A 137 21.36 9.88 -2.64
C ASN A 137 20.64 10.96 -3.49
N GLY A 138 19.49 11.42 -3.02
CA GLY A 138 18.67 12.45 -3.66
C GLY A 138 17.72 11.95 -4.76
N VAL A 139 17.79 10.68 -5.14
CA VAL A 139 16.92 10.05 -6.14
C VAL A 139 15.73 9.39 -5.45
N SER A 140 14.51 9.65 -5.93
CA SER A 140 13.32 8.98 -5.42
C SER A 140 13.38 7.48 -5.72
N THR A 141 13.29 6.66 -4.69
CA THR A 141 13.50 5.21 -4.76
C THR A 141 12.36 4.51 -4.03
N PRO A 142 11.80 3.41 -4.59
CA PRO A 142 10.85 2.60 -3.84
C PRO A 142 11.48 2.11 -2.54
N LEU A 143 10.78 2.24 -1.41
CA LEU A 143 11.25 1.67 -0.14
C LEU A 143 11.47 0.16 -0.33
N PRO A 144 12.65 -0.39 -0.01
CA PRO A 144 12.88 -1.81 -0.23
C PRO A 144 12.03 -2.69 0.69
N THR A 145 11.29 -3.64 0.10
CA THR A 145 10.34 -4.51 0.80
C THR A 145 10.75 -5.99 0.75
N TRP A 146 11.94 -6.28 1.26
CA TRP A 146 12.48 -7.64 1.29
C TRP A 146 11.89 -8.51 2.42
N PRO A 147 11.80 -9.84 2.27
CA PRO A 147 11.31 -10.70 3.35
C PRO A 147 12.07 -10.52 4.68
N TRP A 148 13.39 -10.32 4.65
CA TRP A 148 14.21 -10.16 5.86
C TRP A 148 14.02 -8.81 6.58
N ASN A 149 13.52 -7.77 5.90
CA ASN A 149 13.10 -6.53 6.55
C ASN A 149 11.57 -6.50 6.80
N LYS A 150 10.94 -7.68 6.82
CA LYS A 150 9.49 -7.86 6.89
C LYS A 150 8.75 -6.96 5.90
N TRP A 151 9.19 -6.98 4.65
CA TRP A 151 8.61 -6.19 3.57
C TRP A 151 8.56 -4.67 3.86
N GLY A 152 9.58 -4.14 4.53
CA GLY A 152 9.72 -2.72 4.89
C GLY A 152 9.33 -2.40 6.33
N TYR A 153 8.46 -3.21 6.95
CA TYR A 153 7.90 -2.94 8.27
C TYR A 153 8.90 -3.02 9.44
N ASN A 154 10.09 -3.61 9.25
CA ASN A 154 11.16 -3.62 10.25
C ASN A 154 12.18 -2.48 10.07
N LEU A 155 12.01 -1.59 9.10
CA LEU A 155 12.88 -0.41 8.94
C LEU A 155 12.52 0.64 10.01
N VAL A 156 13.51 1.37 10.52
CA VAL A 156 13.31 2.37 11.58
C VAL A 156 13.98 3.66 11.16
N PHE A 157 13.19 4.70 10.93
CA PHE A 157 13.70 6.03 10.61
C PHE A 157 13.89 6.84 11.89
N SER A 158 14.86 7.76 11.88
CA SER A 158 14.99 8.76 12.93
C SER A 158 13.76 9.67 12.95
N ASP A 159 13.60 10.42 14.04
CA ASP A 159 12.56 11.44 14.19
C ASP A 159 12.64 12.56 13.14
N SER A 160 13.79 12.67 12.44
CA SER A 160 14.01 13.57 11.31
C SER A 160 13.89 12.88 9.94
N GLY A 161 13.42 11.64 9.91
CA GLY A 161 13.19 10.88 8.68
C GLY A 161 14.47 10.39 7.99
N LYS A 162 15.48 9.94 8.74
CA LYS A 162 16.72 9.38 8.17
C LYS A 162 16.95 7.94 8.57
N LEU A 163 17.49 7.14 7.65
CA LEU A 163 17.96 5.78 7.87
C LEU A 163 19.17 5.52 6.96
N ASN A 164 20.37 5.50 7.53
CA ASN A 164 21.62 5.42 6.77
C ASN A 164 21.66 6.53 5.69
N ASP A 165 21.87 6.16 4.43
CA ASP A 165 21.89 7.08 3.27
C ASP A 165 20.48 7.45 2.76
N TRP A 166 19.43 6.84 3.32
CA TRP A 166 18.05 7.13 2.94
C TRP A 166 17.46 8.26 3.77
N VAL A 167 16.72 9.12 3.10
CA VAL A 167 15.95 10.21 3.71
C VAL A 167 14.51 10.12 3.23
N ILE A 168 13.54 10.33 4.11
CA ILE A 168 12.13 10.42 3.73
C ILE A 168 11.95 11.53 2.69
N ASP A 169 11.24 11.21 1.60
CA ASP A 169 10.82 12.17 0.60
C ASP A 169 9.50 12.83 1.05
N PHE A 170 9.62 13.81 1.94
CA PHE A 170 8.44 14.51 2.48
C PHE A 170 7.64 15.24 1.40
N ASP A 171 8.26 15.70 0.31
CA ASP A 171 7.53 16.34 -0.79
C ASP A 171 6.68 15.30 -1.55
N ALA A 172 7.22 14.10 -1.81
CA ALA A 172 6.46 13.00 -2.40
C ALA A 172 5.31 12.52 -1.49
N LEU A 173 5.57 12.41 -0.19
CA LEU A 173 4.58 12.04 0.82
C LEU A 173 3.42 13.05 0.85
N VAL A 174 3.74 14.35 0.91
CA VAL A 174 2.75 15.43 0.94
C VAL A 174 1.93 15.45 -0.35
N ALA A 175 2.58 15.32 -1.50
CA ALA A 175 1.90 15.28 -2.79
C ALA A 175 0.93 14.10 -2.86
N HIS A 176 1.34 12.91 -2.40
CA HIS A 176 0.46 11.76 -2.37
C HIS A 176 -0.72 11.94 -1.42
N LEU A 177 -0.53 12.47 -0.20
CA LEU A 177 -1.66 12.74 0.72
C LEU A 177 -2.65 13.77 0.18
N HIS A 178 -2.19 14.80 -0.55
CA HIS A 178 -3.09 15.74 -1.21
C HIS A 178 -3.90 15.07 -2.32
N ALA A 179 -3.25 14.31 -3.20
CA ALA A 179 -3.91 13.58 -4.27
C ALA A 179 -4.89 12.54 -3.71
N LEU A 180 -4.52 11.86 -2.62
CA LEU A 180 -5.37 10.88 -1.94
C LEU A 180 -6.62 11.51 -1.33
N ASP A 181 -6.49 12.64 -0.63
CA ASP A 181 -7.65 13.35 -0.07
C ASP A 181 -8.57 13.92 -1.14
N LYS A 182 -8.01 14.36 -2.28
CA LYS A 182 -8.79 14.84 -3.42
C LYS A 182 -9.55 13.69 -4.08
N ALA A 183 -8.85 12.63 -4.48
CA ALA A 183 -9.44 11.45 -5.12
C ALA A 183 -10.48 10.78 -4.20
N ALA A 184 -10.22 10.72 -2.89
CA ALA A 184 -11.19 10.19 -1.93
C ALA A 184 -12.55 10.90 -2.05
N LYS A 185 -12.56 12.23 -2.11
CA LYS A 185 -13.81 13.00 -2.24
C LYS A 185 -14.52 12.76 -3.56
N GLU A 186 -13.77 12.59 -4.64
CA GLU A 186 -14.31 12.29 -5.97
C GLU A 186 -14.98 10.91 -6.00
N HIS A 187 -14.50 9.96 -5.18
CA HIS A 187 -15.03 8.60 -5.04
C HIS A 187 -15.98 8.41 -3.85
N GLY A 188 -16.56 9.49 -3.31
CA GLY A 188 -17.55 9.39 -2.22
C GLY A 188 -16.94 8.90 -0.88
N LEU A 189 -15.65 9.17 -0.67
CA LEU A 189 -14.92 8.86 0.55
C LEU A 189 -14.43 10.15 1.24
N LYS A 190 -14.02 9.99 2.48
CA LYS A 190 -13.15 10.93 3.17
C LYS A 190 -12.06 10.19 3.92
N ILE A 191 -10.91 10.84 4.13
CA ILE A 191 -9.90 10.37 5.06
C ILE A 191 -10.45 10.55 6.48
N GLU A 192 -10.61 9.45 7.21
CA GLU A 192 -11.06 9.42 8.61
C GLU A 192 -9.90 9.46 9.60
N LYS A 193 -8.73 8.91 9.23
CA LYS A 193 -7.53 8.96 10.05
C LYS A 193 -6.27 8.87 9.20
N VAL A 194 -5.24 9.63 9.58
CA VAL A 194 -3.87 9.43 9.12
C VAL A 194 -3.00 9.06 10.31
N ILE A 195 -2.32 7.94 10.22
CA ILE A 195 -1.39 7.45 11.23
C ILE A 195 0.02 7.52 10.64
N LEU A 196 0.85 8.35 11.26
CA LEU A 196 2.28 8.50 11.00
C LEU A 196 2.95 8.77 12.34
N GLU A 197 4.20 8.35 12.51
CA GLU A 197 4.98 8.60 13.73
C GLU A 197 4.95 10.10 14.08
N PRO A 198 4.44 10.50 15.27
CA PRO A 198 4.18 11.92 15.58
C PRO A 198 5.37 12.87 15.40
N PRO A 199 6.63 12.49 15.74
CA PRO A 199 7.81 13.31 15.42
C PRO A 199 7.96 13.72 13.95
N LEU A 200 7.44 12.92 13.00
CA LEU A 200 7.54 13.22 11.57
C LEU A 200 6.51 14.25 11.08
N HIS A 201 5.48 14.56 11.87
CA HIS A 201 4.40 15.47 11.45
C HIS A 201 4.93 16.87 11.16
N ASP A 202 5.89 17.35 11.97
CA ASP A 202 6.50 18.66 11.76
C ASP A 202 7.26 18.74 10.43
N GLU A 203 7.97 17.69 10.04
CA GLU A 203 8.66 17.63 8.76
C GLU A 203 7.67 17.58 7.59
N VAL A 204 6.59 16.80 7.71
CA VAL A 204 5.48 16.80 6.74
C VAL A 204 4.90 18.20 6.58
N PHE A 205 4.67 18.94 7.66
CA PHE A 205 4.06 20.27 7.59
C PHE A 205 5.03 21.38 7.12
N LYS A 206 6.34 21.16 7.23
CA LYS A 206 7.39 22.05 6.71
C LYS A 206 7.61 21.87 5.20
N ALA A 207 7.39 20.65 4.69
CA ALA A 207 7.55 20.33 3.27
C ALA A 207 6.60 21.15 2.37
N LYS A 208 6.87 21.14 1.07
CA LYS A 208 6.13 21.95 0.09
C LYS A 208 4.65 21.63 0.14
N ASP A 209 3.81 22.64 0.32
CA ASP A 209 2.34 22.51 0.50
C ASP A 209 1.88 21.69 1.71
N GLY A 210 2.79 21.29 2.60
CA GLY A 210 2.51 20.43 3.75
C GLY A 210 1.60 21.06 4.81
N LYS A 211 1.67 22.38 5.01
CA LYS A 211 0.82 23.10 5.99
C LYS A 211 -0.67 22.87 5.77
N LYS A 212 -1.10 22.69 4.51
CA LYS A 212 -2.51 22.44 4.14
C LYS A 212 -3.01 21.09 4.66
N LEU A 213 -2.11 20.13 4.92
CA LEU A 213 -2.46 18.81 5.45
C LEU A 213 -2.77 18.81 6.94
N LYS A 214 -2.52 19.90 7.68
CA LYS A 214 -2.92 20.01 9.10
C LYS A 214 -4.42 19.83 9.34
N ARG A 215 -5.24 20.01 8.30
CA ARG A 215 -6.69 19.77 8.35
C ARG A 215 -7.07 18.28 8.38
N LEU A 216 -6.16 17.38 8.00
CA LEU A 216 -6.41 15.96 8.01
C LEU A 216 -6.44 15.44 9.47
N PRO A 217 -7.20 14.36 9.73
CA PRO A 217 -7.31 13.79 11.07
C PRO A 217 -6.07 12.95 11.44
N TRP A 218 -4.98 13.62 11.83
CA TRP A 218 -3.75 12.96 12.26
C TRP A 218 -3.88 12.29 13.64
N MET A 219 -3.27 11.12 13.80
CA MET A 219 -3.10 10.49 15.10
C MET A 219 -1.96 11.16 15.87
N GLU A 220 -2.30 11.88 16.94
CA GLU A 220 -1.30 12.64 17.73
C GLU A 220 -0.46 11.79 18.68
N LYS A 221 -0.99 10.65 19.14
CA LYS A 221 -0.30 9.77 20.09
C LYS A 221 0.43 8.67 19.34
N ALA A 222 1.63 8.32 19.79
CA ALA A 222 2.38 7.20 19.23
C ALA A 222 1.60 5.89 19.35
N ALA A 223 1.63 5.08 18.29
CA ALA A 223 1.13 3.72 18.32
C ALA A 223 2.16 2.78 18.95
N TRP A 224 1.71 1.59 19.39
CA TRP A 224 2.62 0.58 19.94
C TRP A 224 3.65 0.08 18.90
N VAL A 225 3.21 -0.06 17.64
CA VAL A 225 4.10 -0.24 16.49
C VAL A 225 4.38 1.14 15.90
N ARG A 226 5.67 1.46 15.69
CA ARG A 226 6.08 2.72 15.06
C ARG A 226 5.62 2.77 13.61
N HIS A 227 5.16 3.94 13.19
CA HIS A 227 4.70 4.21 11.82
C HIS A 227 5.63 5.23 11.16
N ASP A 228 6.93 4.91 11.14
CA ASP A 228 8.00 5.73 10.57
C ASP A 228 8.54 5.18 9.24
N ASN A 229 8.24 3.91 8.93
CA ASN A 229 8.52 3.27 7.65
C ASN A 229 7.29 3.16 6.73
N HIS A 230 6.10 3.43 7.26
CA HIS A 230 4.84 3.50 6.52
C HIS A 230 3.92 4.51 7.21
N TYR A 231 2.95 5.03 6.47
CA TYR A 231 1.80 5.74 7.01
C TYR A 231 0.54 4.96 6.69
N HIS A 232 -0.36 4.92 7.66
CA HIS A 232 -1.61 4.19 7.57
C HIS A 232 -2.76 5.19 7.42
N VAL A 233 -3.67 4.92 6.49
CA VAL A 233 -4.83 5.77 6.21
C VAL A 233 -6.10 4.95 6.38
N ASP A 234 -6.97 5.43 7.27
CA ASP A 234 -8.35 4.97 7.36
C ASP A 234 -9.23 5.89 6.52
N PHE A 235 -10.08 5.29 5.69
CA PHE A 235 -11.13 5.95 4.92
C PHE A 235 -12.49 5.72 5.57
N LYS A 236 -13.44 6.57 5.18
CA LYS A 236 -14.85 6.40 5.50
C LYS A 236 -15.69 6.73 4.27
N VAL A 237 -16.65 5.87 3.96
CA VAL A 237 -17.68 6.12 2.96
C VAL A 237 -18.55 7.29 3.43
N VAL A 238 -18.83 8.22 2.52
CA VAL A 238 -19.67 9.38 2.73
C VAL A 238 -21.01 9.12 2.05
N ASP A 239 -22.08 9.14 2.83
CA ASP A 239 -23.47 9.09 2.34
C ASP A 239 -23.89 10.44 1.73
#